data_AF-A0A447U8F4-F1
#
_entry.id   AF-A0A447U8F4-F1
#
_cell.length_a   1.000
_cell.length_b   1.000
_cell.length_c   1.000
_cell.angle_alpha   90.00
_cell.angle_beta   90.00
_cell.angle_gamma   90.00
#
_symmetry.space_group_name_H-M   'P 1'
#
loop_
_entity.id
_entity.type
_entity.pdbx_description
1 polymer ?
#
loop_
_entity_poly.entity_id
_entity_poly.type
_entity_poly.pdbx_seq_one_letter_code
_entity_poly.pdbx_strand_id
1 'polypeptide(L)'
;MLDEVTDYYLNKEKANVESVFAVNGFGFAGRGQNTGIAFVSLKDWADRPGEKNKVEAITQRATAAFSQIKDAMVFAFNLPAIVELGTATGFDFELIDQAGLGHEKLTQARNQLFGEVAKYPDLLVGVRPNGLEDTPQFKIDIDQEKSSGAGRVY
;
A
#
# COMPACT_ATOMS: atom_id res chain seq x y z
N MET A 1 -4.60 11.59 -4.94
CA MET A 1 -3.50 10.62 -4.94
C MET A 1 -3.45 9.78 -6.21
N LEU A 2 -4.45 8.94 -6.53
CA LEU A 2 -4.39 8.11 -7.76
C LEU A 2 -4.25 8.94 -9.05
N ASP A 3 -4.88 10.11 -9.10
CA ASP A 3 -4.72 11.04 -10.23
C ASP A 3 -3.27 11.57 -10.33
N GLU A 4 -2.62 11.85 -9.20
CA GLU A 4 -1.22 12.31 -9.15
C GLU A 4 -0.25 11.21 -9.59
N VAL A 5 -0.50 9.96 -9.19
CA VAL A 5 0.26 8.79 -9.65
C VAL A 5 0.08 8.59 -11.16
N THR A 6 -1.15 8.72 -11.64
CA THR A 6 -1.48 8.59 -13.06
C THR A 6 -0.82 9.69 -13.88
N ASP A 7 -0.89 10.95 -13.41
CA ASP A 7 -0.26 12.10 -14.02
C ASP A 7 1.27 11.93 -14.11
N TYR A 8 1.91 11.48 -13.02
CA TYR A 8 3.34 11.20 -13.01
C TYR A 8 3.73 10.24 -14.15
N TYR A 9 3.04 9.10 -14.25
CA TYR A 9 3.36 8.10 -15.25
C TYR A 9 3.06 8.58 -16.68
N LEU A 10 1.93 9.23 -16.91
CA LEU A 10 1.53 9.70 -18.24
C LEU A 10 2.33 10.90 -18.72
N ASN A 11 2.83 11.75 -17.82
CA ASN A 11 3.53 12.99 -18.19
C ASN A 11 5.04 12.95 -17.94
N LYS A 12 5.51 12.47 -16.79
CA LYS A 12 6.95 12.39 -16.46
C LYS A 12 7.62 11.17 -17.06
N GLU A 13 6.90 10.05 -17.16
CA GLU A 13 7.39 8.79 -17.75
C GLU A 13 6.79 8.49 -19.13
N LYS A 14 6.27 9.51 -19.84
CA LYS A 14 5.61 9.37 -21.16
C LYS A 14 6.42 8.66 -22.24
N ALA A 15 7.75 8.68 -22.12
CA ALA A 15 8.65 7.98 -23.04
C ALA A 15 8.59 6.46 -22.84
N ASN A 16 8.22 6.01 -21.64
CA ASN A 16 8.24 4.63 -21.21
C ASN A 16 6.84 4.03 -21.01
N VAL A 17 5.88 4.84 -20.57
CA VAL A 17 4.52 4.38 -20.24
C VAL A 17 3.61 4.49 -21.45
N GLU A 18 2.88 3.41 -21.71
CA GLU A 18 1.83 3.36 -22.74
C GLU A 18 0.47 3.72 -22.15
N SER A 19 0.13 3.14 -20.99
CA SER A 19 -1.15 3.40 -20.33
C SER A 19 -1.08 3.15 -18.82
N VAL A 20 -2.03 3.74 -18.10
CA VAL A 20 -2.22 3.55 -16.66
C VAL A 20 -3.67 3.19 -16.39
N PHE A 21 -3.90 2.09 -15.70
CA PHE A 21 -5.21 1.67 -15.22
C PHE A 21 -5.23 1.73 -13.68
N ALA A 22 -5.93 2.71 -13.13
CA ALA A 22 -6.05 2.91 -11.70
C ALA A 22 -7.38 2.39 -11.16
N VAL A 23 -7.33 1.66 -10.04
CA VAL A 23 -8.50 1.14 -9.32
C VAL A 23 -8.50 1.75 -7.93
N ASN A 24 -9.60 2.41 -7.58
CA ASN A 24 -9.83 2.94 -6.24
C ASN A 24 -10.65 1.93 -5.41
N GLY A 25 -10.38 1.84 -4.10
CA GLY A 25 -11.11 0.96 -3.20
C GLY A 25 -10.49 -0.43 -2.99
N PHE A 26 -9.46 -0.77 -3.77
CA PHE A 26 -8.80 -2.07 -3.77
C PHE A 26 -7.29 -1.91 -3.93
N GLY A 27 -6.52 -2.68 -3.17
CA GLY A 27 -5.07 -2.80 -3.33
C GLY A 27 -4.58 -4.15 -2.77
N PHE A 28 -3.29 -4.41 -2.88
CA PHE A 28 -2.72 -5.67 -2.37
C PHE A 28 -2.85 -5.81 -0.84
N ALA A 29 -2.87 -4.71 -0.11
CA ALA A 29 -3.03 -4.66 1.35
C ALA A 29 -4.51 -4.78 1.82
N GLY A 30 -5.48 -4.84 0.89
CA GLY A 30 -6.89 -5.03 1.23
C GLY A 30 -7.86 -4.15 0.45
N ARG A 31 -9.04 -3.94 1.04
CA ARG A 31 -10.14 -3.15 0.47
C ARG A 31 -10.55 -2.04 1.43
N GLY A 32 -10.82 -0.86 0.90
CA GLY A 32 -11.16 0.32 1.71
C GLY A 32 -11.13 1.61 0.89
N GLN A 33 -11.86 2.63 1.30
CA GLN A 33 -11.92 3.91 0.58
C GLN A 33 -10.57 4.65 0.52
N ASN A 34 -9.63 4.29 1.40
CA ASN A 34 -8.28 4.86 1.51
C ASN A 34 -7.20 4.01 0.81
N THR A 35 -7.56 2.99 0.03
CA THR A 35 -6.60 2.16 -0.71
C THR A 35 -6.86 2.20 -2.21
N GLY A 36 -5.81 2.01 -2.98
CA GLY A 36 -5.87 1.97 -4.43
C GLY A 36 -4.67 1.24 -5.02
N ILE A 37 -4.80 0.87 -6.29
CA ILE A 37 -3.75 0.23 -7.08
C ILE A 37 -3.72 0.85 -8.47
N ALA A 38 -2.53 1.00 -9.04
CA ALA A 38 -2.36 1.44 -10.43
C ALA A 38 -1.54 0.38 -11.19
N PHE A 39 -2.10 -0.10 -12.29
CA PHE A 39 -1.43 -0.98 -13.24
C PHE A 39 -0.84 -0.11 -14.36
N VAL A 40 0.48 -0.14 -14.49
CA VAL A 40 1.20 0.66 -15.48
C VAL A 40 1.64 -0.26 -16.61
N SER A 41 1.07 -0.06 -17.80
CA SER A 41 1.52 -0.74 -19.00
C SER A 41 2.67 0.05 -19.62
N LEU A 42 3.80 -0.61 -19.83
CA LEU A 42 4.96 -0.01 -20.48
C LEU A 42 4.89 -0.22 -21.99
N LYS A 43 5.53 0.67 -22.74
CA LYS A 43 5.77 0.51 -24.18
C LYS A 43 6.62 -0.71 -24.48
N ASP A 44 6.65 -1.10 -25.75
CA ASP A 44 7.53 -2.15 -26.23
C ASP A 44 8.99 -1.88 -25.82
N TRP A 45 9.76 -2.94 -25.60
CA TRP A 45 11.18 -2.82 -25.26
C TRP A 45 12.00 -2.10 -26.34
N ALA A 46 11.61 -2.23 -27.61
CA ALA A 46 12.24 -1.53 -28.72
C ALA A 46 12.12 0.00 -28.62
N ASP A 47 11.01 0.50 -28.09
CA ASP A 47 10.74 1.93 -27.90
C ASP A 47 11.34 2.48 -26.60
N ARG A 48 11.91 1.61 -25.76
CA ARG A 48 12.52 1.92 -24.46
C ARG A 48 14.01 1.55 -24.40
N PRO A 49 14.87 2.15 -25.25
CA PRO A 49 16.28 1.79 -25.31
C PRO A 49 17.05 2.29 -24.07
N GLY A 50 18.04 1.49 -23.64
CA GLY A 50 18.96 1.84 -22.56
C GLY A 50 18.46 1.53 -21.15
N GLU A 51 19.41 1.38 -20.22
CA GLU A 51 19.17 0.96 -18.83
C GLU A 51 18.19 1.87 -18.08
N LYS A 52 18.23 3.19 -18.34
CA LYS A 52 17.32 4.16 -17.71
C LYS A 52 15.83 3.96 -18.03
N ASN A 53 15.52 3.23 -19.10
CA ASN A 53 14.16 2.98 -19.58
C ASN A 53 13.68 1.55 -19.26
N LYS A 54 14.50 0.78 -18.53
CA LYS A 54 14.12 -0.52 -17.96
C LYS A 54 13.23 -0.35 -16.74
N VAL A 55 12.48 -1.39 -16.42
CA VAL A 55 11.45 -1.33 -15.37
C VAL A 55 12.06 -0.99 -14.02
N GLU A 56 13.23 -1.52 -13.68
CA GLU A 56 13.94 -1.25 -12.43
C GLU A 56 14.25 0.24 -12.27
N ALA A 57 14.76 0.87 -13.33
CA ALA A 57 15.09 2.30 -13.32
C ALA A 57 13.83 3.18 -13.22
N ILE A 58 12.75 2.78 -13.89
CA ILE A 58 11.44 3.48 -13.81
C ILE A 58 10.88 3.35 -12.39
N THR A 59 10.89 2.15 -11.81
CA THR A 59 10.43 1.88 -10.44
C THR A 59 11.21 2.69 -9.41
N GLN A 60 12.53 2.80 -9.54
CA GLN A 60 13.35 3.61 -8.64
C GLN A 60 12.99 5.10 -8.69
N ARG A 61 12.83 5.67 -9.91
CA ARG A 61 12.42 7.08 -10.07
C ARG A 61 11.01 7.32 -9.54
N ALA A 62 10.08 6.42 -9.81
CA ALA A 62 8.72 6.49 -9.31
C ALA A 62 8.70 6.45 -7.76
N THR A 63 9.45 5.53 -7.16
CA THR A 63 9.56 5.41 -5.69
C THR A 63 10.10 6.71 -5.06
N ALA A 64 11.15 7.29 -5.65
CA ALA A 64 11.72 8.55 -5.17
C ALA A 64 10.77 9.76 -5.36
N ALA A 65 9.97 9.76 -6.43
CA ALA A 65 8.96 10.81 -6.63
C ALA A 65 7.81 10.65 -5.63
N PHE A 66 7.32 9.43 -5.43
CA PHE A 66 6.17 9.15 -4.59
C PHE A 66 6.47 9.24 -3.09
N SER A 67 7.72 9.12 -2.66
CA SER A 67 8.10 9.40 -1.27
C SER A 67 7.87 10.87 -0.87
N GLN A 68 7.61 11.76 -1.82
CA GLN A 68 7.28 13.17 -1.55
C GLN A 68 5.79 13.39 -1.24
N ILE A 69 4.93 12.40 -1.50
CA ILE A 69 3.51 12.45 -1.19
C ILE A 69 3.34 12.30 0.32
N LYS A 70 2.75 13.32 0.96
CA LYS A 70 2.63 13.38 2.44
C LYS A 70 1.41 12.63 2.98
N ASP A 71 0.33 12.62 2.21
CA ASP A 71 -0.98 12.16 2.68
C ASP A 71 -1.25 10.68 2.35
N ALA A 72 -0.29 9.98 1.71
CA ALA A 72 -0.43 8.58 1.35
C ALA A 72 0.94 7.90 1.21
N MET A 73 0.98 6.61 1.57
CA MET A 73 2.11 5.75 1.25
C MET A 73 1.90 5.12 -0.12
N VAL A 74 2.81 5.38 -1.05
CA VAL A 74 2.72 4.90 -2.42
C VAL A 74 4.01 4.20 -2.80
N PHE A 75 3.89 2.92 -3.16
CA PHE A 75 5.02 2.06 -3.49
C PHE A 75 4.91 1.58 -4.94
N ALA A 76 5.97 1.81 -5.72
CA ALA A 76 6.12 1.23 -7.04
C ALA A 76 6.98 -0.03 -6.92
N PHE A 77 6.56 -1.13 -7.54
CA PHE A 77 7.35 -2.36 -7.59
C PHE A 77 7.05 -3.12 -8.88
N ASN A 78 8.03 -3.89 -9.35
CA ASN A 78 7.85 -4.80 -10.47
C ASN A 78 7.34 -6.14 -9.93
N LEU A 79 6.33 -6.72 -10.59
CA LEU A 79 5.85 -8.05 -10.24
C LEU A 79 6.91 -9.11 -10.66
N PRO A 80 7.13 -10.15 -9.84
CA PRO A 80 8.01 -11.24 -10.24
C PRO A 80 7.41 -12.04 -11.41
N ALA A 81 8.28 -12.72 -12.16
CA ALA A 81 7.88 -13.48 -13.36
C ALA A 81 6.89 -14.62 -13.08
N ILE A 82 6.83 -15.11 -11.83
CA ILE A 82 5.90 -16.15 -11.38
C ILE A 82 5.08 -15.55 -10.24
N VAL A 83 3.82 -15.22 -10.52
CA VAL A 83 2.94 -14.52 -9.57
C VAL A 83 2.64 -15.37 -8.32
N GLU A 84 2.68 -16.70 -8.43
CA GLU A 84 2.46 -17.63 -7.32
C GLU A 84 3.57 -17.62 -6.26
N LEU A 85 4.74 -17.03 -6.56
CA LEU A 85 5.83 -16.88 -5.58
C LEU A 85 5.64 -15.66 -4.66
N GLY A 86 4.51 -14.96 -4.77
CA GLY A 86 4.21 -13.76 -3.99
C GLY A 86 4.70 -12.48 -4.68
N THR A 87 4.22 -11.33 -4.21
CA THR A 87 4.45 -10.02 -4.85
C THR A 87 5.68 -9.28 -4.30
N ALA A 88 6.36 -9.83 -3.30
CA ALA A 88 7.56 -9.25 -2.70
C ALA A 88 8.73 -10.22 -2.86
N THR A 89 9.82 -9.75 -3.48
CA THR A 89 11.12 -10.39 -3.34
C THR A 89 11.64 -10.10 -1.93
N GLY A 90 11.96 -11.14 -1.15
CA GLY A 90 12.44 -10.98 0.22
C GLY A 90 11.82 -11.99 1.18
N PHE A 91 11.21 -11.48 2.25
CA PHE A 91 10.58 -12.28 3.30
C PHE A 91 9.14 -11.82 3.55
N ASP A 92 8.35 -12.72 4.11
CA ASP A 92 7.07 -12.42 4.73
C ASP A 92 7.19 -12.63 6.24
N PHE A 93 6.57 -11.77 7.04
CA PHE A 93 6.71 -11.77 8.50
C PHE A 93 5.39 -11.44 9.19
N GLU A 94 4.97 -12.33 10.09
CA GLU A 94 3.76 -12.19 10.89
C GLU A 94 4.12 -11.83 12.33
N LEU A 95 3.61 -10.68 12.80
CA LEU A 95 3.73 -10.28 14.20
C LEU A 95 2.51 -10.77 14.97
N ILE A 96 2.72 -11.61 15.99
CA ILE A 96 1.64 -12.31 16.70
C ILE A 96 1.58 -11.85 18.16
N ASP A 97 0.37 -11.52 18.62
CA ASP A 97 0.05 -11.37 20.05
C ASP A 97 -0.25 -12.75 20.67
N GLN A 98 0.74 -13.33 21.33
CA GLN A 98 0.59 -14.65 21.98
C GLN A 98 -0.03 -14.58 23.39
N ALA A 99 -0.07 -13.41 24.01
CA ALA A 99 -0.53 -13.22 25.38
C ALA A 99 -1.92 -12.58 25.48
N GLY A 100 -2.54 -12.23 24.35
CA GLY A 100 -3.84 -11.56 24.31
C GLY A 100 -3.79 -10.13 24.86
N LEU A 101 -2.69 -9.42 24.62
CA LEU A 101 -2.49 -8.01 25.00
C LEU A 101 -3.43 -7.06 24.25
N GLY A 102 -3.98 -7.48 23.11
CA GLY A 102 -4.97 -6.75 22.35
C GLY A 102 -4.37 -5.85 21.25
N HIS A 103 -5.27 -5.32 20.43
CA HIS A 103 -4.96 -4.61 19.18
C HIS A 103 -4.00 -3.43 19.36
N GLU A 104 -4.27 -2.54 20.32
CA GLU A 104 -3.44 -1.36 20.54
C GLU A 104 -1.98 -1.71 20.89
N LYS A 105 -1.78 -2.76 21.70
CA LYS A 105 -0.45 -3.23 22.11
C LYS A 105 0.29 -3.89 20.95
N LEU A 106 -0.41 -4.67 20.14
CA LEU A 106 0.16 -5.26 18.93
C LEU A 106 0.58 -4.18 17.92
N THR A 107 -0.24 -3.15 17.73
CA THR A 107 0.06 -1.99 16.86
C THR A 107 1.28 -1.20 17.38
N GLN A 108 1.41 -1.01 18.69
CA GLN A 108 2.59 -0.40 19.30
C GLN A 108 3.86 -1.23 19.03
N ALA A 109 3.80 -2.55 19.23
CA ALA A 109 4.92 -3.46 18.97
C ALA A 109 5.33 -3.46 17.49
N ARG A 110 4.34 -3.45 16.58
CA ARG A 110 4.57 -3.30 15.14
C ARG A 110 5.33 -2.01 14.82
N ASN A 111 4.89 -0.87 15.36
CA ASN A 111 5.54 0.42 15.12
C ASN A 111 6.96 0.45 15.70
N GLN A 112 7.18 -0.17 16.87
CA GLN A 112 8.51 -0.33 17.45
C GLN A 112 9.42 -1.18 16.55
N LEU A 113 8.92 -2.29 16.02
CA LEU A 113 9.66 -3.13 15.06
C LEU A 113 10.10 -2.31 13.84
N PHE A 114 9.20 -1.54 13.23
CA PHE A 114 9.57 -0.67 12.10
C PHE A 114 10.57 0.42 12.47
N GLY A 115 10.47 0.98 13.68
CA GLY A 115 11.47 1.92 14.21
C GLY A 115 12.86 1.30 14.37
N GLU A 116 12.95 0.02 14.75
CA GLU A 116 14.22 -0.71 14.81
C GLU A 116 14.75 -1.07 13.41
N VAL A 117 13.88 -1.54 12.52
CA VAL A 117 14.22 -1.88 11.13
C VAL A 117 14.86 -0.68 10.42
N ALA A 118 14.31 0.53 10.63
CA ALA A 118 14.82 1.75 10.02
C ALA A 118 16.29 2.08 10.41
N LYS A 119 16.82 1.48 11.48
CA LYS A 119 18.23 1.65 11.90
C LYS A 119 19.21 0.80 11.10
N TYR A 120 18.74 -0.15 10.30
CA TYR A 120 19.56 -1.06 9.51
C TYR A 120 19.30 -0.93 8.00
N PRO A 121 19.42 0.28 7.41
CA PRO A 121 19.11 0.50 6.00
C PRO A 121 20.02 -0.27 5.03
N ASP A 122 21.22 -0.65 5.47
CA ASP A 122 22.18 -1.42 4.66
C ASP A 122 21.81 -2.91 4.55
N LEU A 123 20.93 -3.41 5.43
CA LEU A 123 20.53 -4.81 5.50
C LEU A 123 19.05 -5.03 5.16
N LEU A 124 18.19 -4.10 5.57
CA LEU A 124 16.74 -4.20 5.45
C LEU A 124 16.21 -3.08 4.56
N VAL A 125 15.68 -3.46 3.40
CA VAL A 125 15.21 -2.52 2.37
C VAL A 125 13.76 -2.81 2.02
N GLY A 126 12.93 -1.77 1.92
CA GLY A 126 11.54 -1.89 1.46
C GLY A 126 10.58 -2.60 2.43
N VAL A 127 10.96 -2.70 3.70
CA VAL A 127 10.12 -3.30 4.76
C VAL A 127 8.90 -2.40 5.00
N ARG A 128 7.71 -2.99 4.92
CA ARG A 128 6.43 -2.27 5.01
C ARG A 128 5.35 -3.13 5.68
N PRO A 129 4.37 -2.53 6.38
CA PRO A 129 3.22 -3.27 6.87
C PRO A 129 2.32 -3.70 5.72
N ASN A 130 1.73 -4.90 5.82
CA ASN A 130 0.76 -5.40 4.84
C ASN A 130 -0.71 -5.03 5.21
N GLY A 131 -0.94 -4.54 6.43
CA GLY A 131 -2.27 -4.16 6.92
C GLY A 131 -2.63 -2.70 6.65
N LEU A 132 -3.92 -2.39 6.83
CA LEU A 132 -4.42 -1.01 6.88
C LEU A 132 -4.27 -0.46 8.29
N GLU A 133 -3.99 0.84 8.41
CA GLU A 133 -4.07 1.56 9.68
C GLU A 133 -5.52 1.66 10.17
N ASP A 134 -5.70 1.82 11.48
CA ASP A 134 -7.00 2.06 12.07
C ASP A 134 -7.64 3.32 11.50
N THR A 135 -8.90 3.21 11.13
CA THR A 135 -9.70 4.33 10.62
C THR A 135 -10.73 4.77 11.65
N PRO A 136 -11.08 6.07 11.71
CA PRO A 136 -12.16 6.52 12.57
C PRO A 136 -13.47 5.81 12.25
N GLN A 137 -14.09 5.19 13.26
CA GLN A 137 -15.39 4.53 13.13
C GLN A 137 -16.44 5.30 13.92
N PHE A 138 -17.61 5.48 13.32
CA PHE A 138 -18.76 6.02 14.02
C PHE A 138 -19.58 4.89 14.61
N LYS A 139 -19.53 4.73 15.94
CA LYS A 139 -20.31 3.73 16.66
C LYS A 139 -21.65 4.32 17.09
N ILE A 140 -22.75 3.70 16.68
CA ILE A 140 -24.08 4.01 17.17
C ILE A 140 -24.38 3.05 18.31
N ASP A 141 -24.36 3.54 19.54
CA ASP A 141 -24.82 2.79 20.70
C ASP A 141 -26.34 2.97 20.86
N ILE A 142 -27.10 1.91 20.60
CA ILE A 142 -28.56 1.89 20.77
C ILE A 142 -28.87 1.47 22.21
N ASP A 143 -29.53 2.36 22.95
CA ASP A 143 -30.11 2.06 24.26
C ASP A 143 -31.34 1.16 24.08
N GLN A 144 -31.14 -0.15 24.27
CA GLN A 144 -32.20 -1.16 24.13
C GLN A 144 -33.31 -0.99 25.17
N GLU A 145 -33.02 -0.48 26.37
CA GLU A 145 -34.04 -0.26 27.42
C GLU A 145 -35.03 0.84 26.99
N LYS A 146 -34.54 1.93 26.40
CA LYS A 146 -35.40 2.97 25.81
C LYS A 146 -36.11 2.52 24.53
N SER A 147 -35.50 1.66 23.73
CA SER A 147 -36.13 1.12 22.51
C SER A 147 -37.33 0.22 22.81
N SER A 148 -37.25 -0.54 23.91
CA SER A 148 -38.30 -1.48 24.35
C SER A 148 -39.59 -0.79 24.78
N GLY A 149 -39.49 0.39 25.42
CA GLY A 149 -40.66 1.19 25.85
C GLY A 149 -41.38 1.93 24.72
N ALA A 150 -40.73 2.08 23.57
CA ALA A 150 -41.23 2.80 22.41
C ALA A 150 -41.60 1.88 21.23
N GLY A 151 -42.03 0.63 21.49
CA GLY A 151 -42.71 -0.22 20.49
C GLY A 151 -41.99 -0.40 19.15
N ARG A 152 -40.67 -0.21 19.09
CA ARG A 152 -39.86 -0.42 17.89
C ARG A 152 -38.84 -1.50 18.22
N VAL A 153 -39.20 -2.70 17.78
CA VAL A 153 -38.32 -3.86 17.72
C VAL A 153 -37.55 -3.77 16.41
N TYR A 154 -36.22 -3.77 16.48
CA TYR A 154 -35.33 -4.23 15.42
C TYR A 154 -34.62 -5.48 15.94
#